data_AF-A0A924KI24-F1
#
_entry.id   AF-A0A924KI24-F1
#
_cell.length_a   1.000
_cell.length_b   1.000
_cell.length_c   1.000
_cell.angle_alpha   90.00
_cell.angle_beta   90.00
_cell.angle_gamma   90.00
#
_symmetry.space_group_name_H-M   'P 1'
#
loop_
_entity.id
_entity.type
_entity.pdbx_description
1 polymer ?
#
loop_
_entity_poly.entity_id
_entity_poly.type
_entity_poly.pdbx_seq_one_letter_code
_entity_poly.pdbx_strand_id
1 'polypeptide(L)'
;MNYSHKIKGYQPKANANTGLAMNMFMSNETTIDDMIKKVQHRLTLKVKPGIKTWKALCKLIIGEGRTATQKTKTVLDSHNEDMLFTMVKELAPFAKELIYLAQAQGISIRLLSGVAINETPKYSMYSFGLTFDIGVFDQTSSGELIYNGNILLYANVAKLAATIGLTWAADQKTFSQQSRFELRPAWALRMSDNEMLNELKRRKDANLNLLAIS
;
A
#
# COMPACT_ATOMS: atom_id res chain seq x y z
N MET A 1 -22.40 -39.14 12.93
CA MET A 1 -23.09 -39.68 11.74
C MET A 1 -24.06 -38.63 11.21
N ASN A 2 -24.14 -38.57 9.90
CA ASN A 2 -24.62 -37.49 9.04
C ASN A 2 -26.13 -37.63 8.76
N TYR A 3 -26.90 -36.54 8.79
CA TYR A 3 -28.22 -36.46 8.13
C TYR A 3 -28.46 -35.09 7.51
N SER A 4 -27.83 -34.92 6.35
CA SER A 4 -28.24 -34.01 5.28
C SER A 4 -29.60 -34.47 4.72
N HIS A 5 -30.67 -33.73 5.01
CA HIS A 5 -31.92 -33.80 4.26
C HIS A 5 -32.67 -32.46 4.29
N LYS A 6 -33.34 -32.18 3.16
CA LYS A 6 -34.11 -30.99 2.76
C LYS A 6 -33.19 -29.92 2.15
N ILE A 7 -33.03 -29.87 0.82
CA ILE A 7 -34.11 -29.53 -0.12
C ILE A 7 -34.10 -30.48 -1.34
N LYS A 8 -35.18 -31.26 -1.49
CA LYS A 8 -35.63 -31.86 -2.75
C LYS A 8 -36.65 -30.90 -3.37
N GLY A 9 -36.58 -30.67 -4.68
CA GLY A 9 -37.76 -30.21 -5.43
C GLY A 9 -37.57 -29.20 -6.55
N TYR A 10 -36.68 -29.46 -7.52
CA TYR A 10 -36.93 -29.02 -8.90
C TYR A 10 -36.20 -29.95 -9.87
N GLN A 11 -36.97 -30.66 -10.69
CA GLN A 11 -36.49 -31.46 -11.82
C GLN A 11 -37.06 -30.82 -13.08
N PRO A 12 -36.26 -30.21 -13.97
CA PRO A 12 -36.74 -29.78 -15.27
C PRO A 12 -36.96 -31.02 -16.14
N LYS A 13 -38.18 -31.16 -16.68
CA LYS A 13 -38.55 -32.19 -17.65
C LYS A 13 -37.64 -32.14 -18.88
N ALA A 14 -37.08 -33.28 -19.26
CA ALA A 14 -36.39 -33.44 -20.54
C ALA A 14 -37.40 -33.40 -21.68
N ASN A 15 -37.31 -32.38 -22.53
CA ASN A 15 -37.84 -32.44 -23.89
C ASN A 15 -36.66 -32.67 -24.83
N ALA A 16 -36.69 -33.80 -25.51
CA ALA A 16 -35.75 -34.15 -26.56
C ALA A 16 -36.04 -33.35 -27.84
N ASN A 17 -34.96 -33.10 -28.59
CA ASN A 17 -34.88 -32.61 -29.96
C ASN A 17 -35.12 -31.11 -30.21
N THR A 18 -34.02 -30.36 -30.17
CA THR A 18 -33.47 -29.70 -31.37
C THR A 18 -32.05 -29.24 -31.03
N GLY A 19 -31.07 -29.77 -31.76
CA GLY A 19 -29.66 -29.49 -31.51
C GLY A 19 -29.29 -28.05 -31.87
N LEU A 20 -28.69 -27.31 -30.94
CA LEU A 20 -27.80 -26.17 -31.22
C LEU A 20 -27.10 -25.72 -29.93
N ALA A 21 -25.77 -25.81 -29.95
CA ALA A 21 -24.79 -25.11 -29.12
C ALA A 21 -24.95 -25.19 -27.58
N MET A 22 -24.30 -26.21 -27.00
CA MET A 22 -23.81 -26.19 -25.63
C MET A 22 -22.66 -25.16 -25.51
N ASN A 23 -22.99 -23.88 -25.32
CA ASN A 23 -22.01 -22.89 -24.86
C ASN A 23 -22.19 -22.65 -23.37
N MET A 24 -21.32 -23.33 -22.62
CA MET A 24 -20.77 -22.97 -21.32
C MET A 24 -21.06 -21.52 -20.91
N PHE A 25 -21.86 -21.36 -19.85
CA PHE A 25 -21.77 -20.19 -18.97
C PHE A 25 -20.41 -20.25 -18.27
N MET A 26 -19.36 -19.76 -18.95
CA MET A 26 -18.14 -19.33 -18.29
C MET A 26 -18.48 -18.07 -17.50
N SER A 27 -18.23 -18.12 -16.20
CA SER A 27 -18.14 -16.95 -15.36
C SER A 27 -17.24 -15.91 -16.04
N ASN A 28 -17.83 -14.80 -16.48
CA ASN A 28 -17.09 -13.61 -16.90
C ASN A 28 -16.47 -12.96 -15.64
N GLU A 29 -15.47 -13.62 -15.05
CA GLU A 29 -14.54 -12.93 -14.17
C GLU A 29 -13.80 -11.91 -15.05
N THR A 30 -14.30 -10.68 -15.01
CA THR A 30 -13.68 -9.58 -15.72
C THR A 30 -12.33 -9.36 -15.05
N THR A 31 -11.24 -9.64 -15.76
CA THR A 31 -9.89 -9.40 -15.22
C THR A 31 -9.74 -7.93 -14.83
N ILE A 32 -8.91 -7.64 -13.83
CA ILE A 32 -8.63 -6.26 -13.39
C ILE A 32 -8.19 -5.39 -14.58
N ASP A 33 -7.43 -5.97 -15.52
CA ASP A 33 -7.00 -5.29 -16.74
C ASP A 33 -8.17 -4.92 -17.66
N ASP A 34 -9.19 -5.76 -17.78
CA ASP A 34 -10.39 -5.45 -18.56
C ASP A 34 -11.24 -4.37 -17.89
N MET A 35 -11.30 -4.35 -16.55
CA MET A 35 -11.94 -3.25 -15.81
C MET A 35 -11.19 -1.93 -16.03
N ILE A 36 -9.84 -1.93 -15.99
CA ILE A 36 -9.01 -0.75 -16.25
C ILE A 36 -9.24 -0.24 -17.68
N LYS A 37 -9.23 -1.12 -18.69
CA LYS A 37 -9.49 -0.75 -20.10
C LYS A 37 -10.88 -0.13 -20.28
N LYS A 38 -11.91 -0.69 -19.63
CA LYS A 38 -13.29 -0.14 -19.68
C LYS A 38 -13.36 1.28 -19.10
N VAL A 39 -12.70 1.54 -17.98
CA VAL A 39 -12.62 2.88 -17.38
C VAL A 39 -11.85 3.85 -18.28
N GLN A 40 -10.71 3.43 -18.84
CA GLN A 40 -9.93 4.23 -19.80
C GLN A 40 -10.74 4.62 -21.03
N HIS A 41 -11.51 3.68 -21.57
CA HIS A 41 -12.35 3.93 -22.74
C HIS A 41 -13.46 4.95 -22.45
N ARG A 42 -14.16 4.81 -21.32
CA ARG A 42 -15.20 5.76 -20.89
C ARG A 42 -14.68 7.18 -20.65
N LEU A 43 -13.43 7.30 -20.20
CA LEU A 43 -12.80 8.60 -19.87
C LEU A 43 -11.88 9.13 -20.98
N THR A 44 -11.87 8.48 -22.15
CA THR A 44 -11.07 8.89 -23.32
C THR A 44 -9.55 9.03 -23.04
N LEU A 45 -9.02 8.32 -22.04
CA LEU A 45 -7.63 8.41 -21.61
C LEU A 45 -6.70 7.54 -22.47
N LYS A 46 -5.75 8.16 -23.18
CA LYS A 46 -4.72 7.46 -23.99
C LYS A 46 -3.40 7.22 -23.21
N VAL A 47 -3.49 6.61 -22.02
CA VAL A 47 -2.32 6.30 -21.18
C VAL A 47 -2.18 4.80 -20.94
N LYS A 48 -0.95 4.30 -20.79
CA LYS A 48 -0.69 2.90 -20.45
C LYS A 48 -1.31 2.56 -19.08
N PRO A 49 -1.94 1.38 -18.92
CA PRO A 49 -2.46 0.89 -17.64
C PRO A 49 -1.42 1.00 -16.51
N GLY A 50 -1.84 1.47 -15.33
CA GLY A 50 -0.98 1.67 -14.17
C GLY A 50 -1.04 3.09 -13.58
N ILE A 51 0.01 3.50 -12.85
CA ILE A 51 0.02 4.72 -12.03
C ILE A 51 -0.23 6.02 -12.82
N LYS A 52 0.08 6.02 -14.12
CA LYS A 52 -0.17 7.16 -15.01
C LYS A 52 -1.66 7.35 -15.31
N THR A 53 -2.41 6.25 -15.50
CA THR A 53 -3.87 6.28 -15.67
C THR A 53 -4.54 6.82 -14.42
N TRP A 54 -4.12 6.36 -13.24
CA TRP A 54 -4.67 6.81 -11.97
C TRP A 54 -4.42 8.29 -11.68
N LYS A 55 -3.20 8.78 -11.97
CA LYS A 55 -2.89 10.21 -11.89
C LYS A 55 -3.78 11.06 -12.82
N ALA A 56 -3.96 10.63 -14.07
CA ALA A 56 -4.78 11.35 -15.04
C ALA A 56 -6.27 11.37 -14.64
N LEU A 57 -6.77 10.24 -14.15
CA LEU A 57 -8.14 10.10 -13.67
C LEU A 57 -8.42 11.02 -12.48
N CYS A 58 -7.44 11.19 -11.60
CA CYS A 58 -7.65 11.98 -10.39
C CYS A 58 -7.47 13.47 -10.64
N LYS A 59 -6.60 13.83 -11.59
CA LYS A 59 -6.60 15.16 -12.18
C LYS A 59 -7.96 15.52 -12.80
N LEU A 60 -8.62 14.56 -13.45
CA LEU A 60 -9.93 14.76 -14.10
C LEU A 60 -11.10 14.85 -13.12
N ILE A 61 -11.12 14.00 -12.08
CA ILE A 61 -12.27 13.87 -11.15
C ILE A 61 -12.15 14.82 -9.95
N ILE A 62 -10.95 15.01 -9.42
CA ILE A 62 -10.71 15.80 -8.19
C ILE A 62 -10.31 17.25 -8.54
N GLY A 63 -9.94 17.51 -9.81
CA GLY A 63 -9.38 18.78 -10.26
C GLY A 63 -7.89 18.96 -9.91
N GLU A 64 -7.25 19.98 -10.47
CA GLU A 64 -5.85 20.35 -10.13
C GLU A 64 -5.69 20.93 -8.71
N GLY A 65 -6.79 21.11 -7.98
CA GLY A 65 -6.88 21.94 -6.77
C GLY A 65 -7.00 21.17 -5.47
N ARG A 66 -6.08 20.24 -5.18
CA ARG A 66 -5.68 20.00 -3.78
C ARG A 66 -4.27 20.55 -3.59
N THR A 67 -4.15 21.87 -3.70
CA THR A 67 -2.98 22.58 -3.18
C THR A 67 -3.05 22.50 -1.67
N ALA A 68 -2.07 21.82 -1.08
CA ALA A 68 -1.71 21.87 0.33
C ALA A 68 -1.91 23.28 0.89
N THR A 69 -2.98 23.50 1.65
CA THR A 69 -3.20 24.76 2.34
C THR A 69 -2.34 24.77 3.60
N GLN A 70 -1.57 25.85 3.73
CA GLN A 70 -0.78 26.28 4.90
C GLN A 70 0.46 25.45 5.26
N LYS A 71 1.60 26.05 4.90
CA LYS A 71 2.94 25.78 5.41
C LYS A 71 3.02 26.23 6.87
N THR A 72 2.47 25.47 7.79
CA THR A 72 2.72 25.64 9.23
C THR A 72 3.86 24.74 9.64
N LYS A 73 4.83 25.29 10.37
CA LYS A 73 5.83 24.50 11.09
C LYS A 73 5.09 23.85 12.25
N THR A 74 4.48 22.72 11.99
CA THR A 74 3.50 22.09 12.86
C THR A 74 4.17 21.24 13.93
N VAL A 75 3.64 21.36 15.13
CA VAL A 75 3.87 20.44 16.24
C VAL A 75 3.48 19.03 15.77
N LEU A 76 4.30 18.04 16.11
CA LEU A 76 4.01 16.66 15.76
C LEU A 76 2.78 16.19 16.57
N ASP A 77 1.87 15.47 15.92
CA ASP A 77 0.74 14.85 16.60
C ASP A 77 1.24 13.91 17.71
N SER A 78 0.66 13.98 18.92
CA SER A 78 1.17 13.27 20.09
C SER A 78 1.21 11.75 19.89
N HIS A 79 0.25 11.19 19.16
CA HIS A 79 0.25 9.77 18.79
C HIS A 79 1.48 9.41 17.96
N ASN A 80 1.90 10.28 17.03
CA ASN A 80 3.13 10.06 16.27
C ASN A 80 4.38 10.18 17.14
N GLU A 81 4.40 11.07 18.12
CA GLU A 81 5.51 11.17 19.09
C GLU A 81 5.67 9.87 19.88
N ASP A 82 4.56 9.33 20.41
CA ASP A 82 4.55 8.07 21.15
C ASP A 82 5.00 6.89 20.27
N MET A 83 4.50 6.83 19.05
CA MET A 83 4.88 5.77 18.10
C MET A 83 6.36 5.84 17.72
N LEU A 84 6.91 7.03 17.48
CA LEU A 84 8.33 7.20 17.17
C LEU A 84 9.24 6.75 18.33
N PHE A 85 8.79 6.91 19.58
CA PHE A 85 9.55 6.47 20.75
C PHE A 85 9.69 4.94 20.83
N THR A 86 8.75 4.20 20.24
CA THR A 86 8.77 2.72 20.23
C THR A 86 9.56 2.13 19.05
N MET A 87 9.89 2.94 18.04
CA MET A 87 10.63 2.50 16.86
C MET A 87 12.11 2.29 17.15
N VAL A 88 12.76 1.44 16.35
CA VAL A 88 14.22 1.30 16.38
C VAL A 88 14.88 2.64 16.04
N LYS A 89 15.99 2.95 16.72
CA LYS A 89 16.67 4.27 16.67
C LYS A 89 17.03 4.67 15.25
N GLU A 90 17.32 3.69 14.41
CA GLU A 90 17.71 3.84 13.03
C GLU A 90 16.53 4.18 12.10
N LEU A 91 15.32 3.69 12.40
CA LEU A 91 14.13 3.87 11.56
C LEU A 91 13.36 5.15 11.92
N ALA A 92 13.29 5.48 13.21
CA ALA A 92 12.51 6.61 13.72
C ALA A 92 12.79 7.95 12.99
N PRO A 93 14.06 8.32 12.65
CA PRO A 93 14.32 9.54 11.91
C PRO A 93 13.68 9.58 10.51
N PHE A 94 13.63 8.45 9.81
CA PHE A 94 13.03 8.35 8.49
C PHE A 94 11.50 8.43 8.56
N ALA A 95 10.89 7.76 9.54
CA ALA A 95 9.46 7.87 9.78
C ALA A 95 9.07 9.31 10.14
N LYS A 96 9.85 9.98 11.00
CA LYS A 96 9.64 11.38 11.38
C LYS A 96 9.76 12.32 10.18
N GLU A 97 10.78 12.15 9.36
CA GLU A 97 10.98 12.97 8.15
C GLU A 97 9.82 12.77 7.15
N LEU A 98 9.34 11.53 6.98
CA LEU A 98 8.19 11.25 6.11
C LEU A 98 6.93 12.00 6.58
N ILE A 99 6.71 12.09 7.90
CA ILE A 99 5.59 12.86 8.46
C ILE A 99 5.70 14.33 8.08
N TYR A 100 6.88 14.94 8.23
CA TYR A 100 7.07 16.34 7.87
C TYR A 100 6.95 16.59 6.37
N LEU A 101 7.50 15.71 5.53
CA LEU A 101 7.37 15.81 4.08
C LEU A 101 5.90 15.71 3.64
N ALA A 102 5.14 14.77 4.20
CA ALA A 102 3.73 14.61 3.91
C ALA A 102 2.91 15.83 4.35
N GLN A 103 3.19 16.32 5.57
CA GLN A 103 2.53 17.50 6.11
C GLN A 103 2.81 18.77 5.31
N ALA A 104 4.03 18.94 4.80
CA ALA A 104 4.37 20.04 3.90
C ALA A 104 3.57 20.00 2.58
N GLN A 105 3.01 18.84 2.22
CA GLN A 105 2.08 18.64 1.10
C GLN A 105 0.61 18.61 1.55
N GLY A 106 0.31 19.02 2.78
CA GLY A 106 -1.06 19.03 3.33
C GLY A 106 -1.65 17.63 3.53
N ILE A 107 -0.80 16.60 3.62
CA ILE A 107 -1.21 15.22 3.87
C ILE A 107 -0.92 14.92 5.34
N SER A 108 -1.98 14.74 6.14
CA SER A 108 -1.83 14.29 7.52
C SER A 108 -1.63 12.78 7.55
N ILE A 109 -0.55 12.34 8.18
CA ILE A 109 -0.25 10.92 8.35
C ILE A 109 -0.11 10.58 9.83
N ARG A 110 -0.56 9.38 10.21
CA ARG A 110 -0.26 8.77 11.51
C ARG A 110 0.45 7.44 11.33
N LEU A 111 1.37 7.13 12.24
CA LEU A 111 1.99 5.81 12.33
C LEU A 111 0.95 4.81 12.86
N LEU A 112 0.70 3.73 12.13
CA LEU A 112 -0.22 2.65 12.56
C LEU A 112 0.53 1.54 13.27
N SER A 113 1.76 1.27 12.84
CA SER A 113 2.62 0.28 13.46
C SER A 113 4.08 0.72 13.37
N GLY A 114 4.81 0.49 14.45
CA GLY A 114 6.26 0.38 14.47
C GLY A 114 6.55 -1.00 15.03
N VAL A 115 6.88 -1.97 14.18
CA VAL A 115 7.20 -3.36 14.53
C VAL A 115 6.03 -4.21 15.11
N ALA A 116 5.21 -4.83 14.25
CA ALA A 116 4.49 -6.10 14.52
C ALA A 116 5.43 -7.33 14.53
N ILE A 117 5.92 -7.69 15.70
CA ILE A 117 6.77 -8.88 15.95
C ILE A 117 6.08 -10.24 15.72
N ASN A 118 4.88 -10.30 15.15
CA ASN A 118 4.15 -11.56 15.03
C ASN A 118 3.68 -11.81 13.58
N GLU A 119 4.01 -13.02 13.10
CA GLU A 119 3.46 -13.69 11.92
C GLU A 119 4.03 -13.36 10.52
N THR A 120 5.35 -13.29 10.35
CA THR A 120 5.96 -13.36 9.00
C THR A 120 7.18 -14.30 8.97
N PRO A 121 7.54 -14.86 7.79
CA PRO A 121 8.56 -15.90 7.67
C PRO A 121 9.90 -15.46 8.26
N LYS A 122 10.70 -16.44 8.71
CA LYS A 122 12.11 -16.22 9.06
C LYS A 122 12.77 -15.38 7.94
N TYR A 123 13.20 -14.16 8.27
CA TYR A 123 13.94 -13.21 7.42
C TYR A 123 13.11 -12.38 6.43
N SER A 124 12.35 -11.40 6.94
CA SER A 124 11.75 -10.29 6.18
C SER A 124 12.28 -8.94 6.67
N MET A 125 12.09 -7.84 5.93
CA MET A 125 12.38 -6.46 6.38
C MET A 125 11.76 -6.16 7.75
N TYR A 126 10.58 -6.73 7.97
CA TYR A 126 9.84 -6.72 9.21
C TYR A 126 10.66 -7.30 10.38
N SER A 127 11.28 -8.48 10.18
CA SER A 127 12.11 -9.16 11.18
C SER A 127 13.46 -8.47 11.49
N PHE A 128 13.81 -7.46 10.67
CA PHE A 128 14.97 -6.60 10.87
C PHE A 128 14.61 -5.24 11.51
N GLY A 129 13.32 -4.99 11.79
CA GLY A 129 12.85 -3.73 12.35
C GLY A 129 12.95 -2.56 11.36
N LEU A 130 12.99 -2.85 10.05
CA LEU A 130 13.14 -1.86 8.99
C LEU A 130 11.81 -1.54 8.29
N THR A 131 10.68 -1.82 8.94
CA THR A 131 9.33 -1.67 8.37
C THR A 131 8.42 -0.93 9.33
N PHE A 132 7.55 -0.07 8.80
CA PHE A 132 6.48 0.58 9.54
C PHE A 132 5.25 0.78 8.63
N ASP A 133 4.08 0.92 9.26
CA ASP A 133 2.83 1.21 8.56
C ASP A 133 2.34 2.62 8.90
N ILE A 134 1.74 3.31 7.93
CA ILE A 134 1.09 4.61 8.10
C ILE A 134 -0.38 4.55 7.73
N GLY A 135 -1.15 5.46 8.29
CA GLY A 135 -2.50 5.81 7.88
C GLY A 135 -2.51 7.24 7.38
N VAL A 136 -3.23 7.50 6.29
CA VAL A 136 -3.51 8.86 5.83
C VAL A 136 -4.84 9.33 6.40
N PHE A 137 -4.93 10.60 6.80
CA PHE A 137 -6.11 11.18 7.42
C PHE A 137 -6.44 12.53 6.78
N ASP A 138 -7.72 12.81 6.61
CA ASP A 138 -8.21 14.16 6.37
C ASP A 138 -8.41 14.84 7.74
N GLN A 139 -8.11 16.14 7.82
CA GLN A 139 -8.37 16.93 9.03
C GLN A 139 -9.63 17.77 8.82
N THR A 140 -10.59 17.67 9.73
CA THR A 140 -11.77 18.53 9.72
C THR A 140 -11.43 19.92 10.23
N SER A 141 -12.33 20.89 10.01
CA SER A 141 -12.18 22.24 10.56
C SER A 141 -12.16 22.28 12.10
N SER A 142 -12.68 21.25 12.77
CA SER A 142 -12.61 21.09 14.23
C SER A 142 -11.30 20.43 14.71
N GLY A 143 -10.43 20.03 13.78
CA GLY A 143 -9.17 19.36 14.07
C GLY A 143 -9.27 17.84 14.20
N GLU A 144 -10.44 17.25 14.00
CA GLU A 144 -10.65 15.80 14.00
C GLU A 144 -9.96 15.15 12.79
N LEU A 145 -9.33 14.00 13.01
CA LEU A 145 -8.68 13.22 11.95
C LEU A 145 -9.58 12.08 11.50
N ILE A 146 -9.97 12.10 10.24
CA ILE A 146 -10.81 11.08 9.59
C ILE A 146 -9.92 10.22 8.70
N TYR A 147 -9.93 8.90 8.92
CA TYR A 147 -9.13 8.00 8.11
C TYR A 147 -9.49 8.10 6.62
N ASN A 148 -8.47 8.32 5.80
CA ASN A 148 -8.58 8.42 4.36
C ASN A 148 -7.78 7.29 3.70
N GLY A 149 -8.48 6.24 3.29
CA GLY A 149 -7.92 5.08 2.59
C GLY A 149 -7.58 5.33 1.11
N ASN A 150 -7.52 6.59 0.64
CA ASN A 150 -7.27 6.89 -0.77
C ASN A 150 -5.85 6.52 -1.17
N ILE A 151 -5.73 5.49 -1.99
CA ILE A 151 -4.47 4.94 -2.51
C ILE A 151 -3.56 5.97 -3.16
N LEU A 152 -4.08 7.08 -3.67
CA LEU A 152 -3.30 8.10 -4.36
C LEU A 152 -2.57 9.01 -3.39
N LEU A 153 -3.13 9.20 -2.20
CA LEU A 153 -2.43 9.87 -1.12
C LEU A 153 -1.26 8.99 -0.67
N TYR A 154 -1.46 7.68 -0.49
CA TYR A 154 -0.37 6.73 -0.24
C TYR A 154 0.68 6.75 -1.37
N ALA A 155 0.27 6.78 -2.64
CA ALA A 155 1.19 6.88 -3.77
C ALA A 155 1.93 8.23 -3.86
N ASN A 156 1.35 9.31 -3.32
CA ASN A 156 2.04 10.60 -3.19
C ASN A 156 3.06 10.55 -2.05
N VAL A 157 2.67 10.01 -0.89
CA VAL A 157 3.58 9.76 0.23
C VAL A 157 4.73 8.85 -0.20
N ALA A 158 4.47 7.83 -1.04
CA ALA A 158 5.51 6.95 -1.58
C ALA A 158 6.59 7.67 -2.39
N LYS A 159 6.25 8.75 -3.11
CA LYS A 159 7.27 9.54 -3.82
C LYS A 159 8.13 10.34 -2.85
N LEU A 160 7.55 10.85 -1.77
CA LEU A 160 8.27 11.55 -0.70
C LEU A 160 9.17 10.57 0.08
N ALA A 161 8.66 9.37 0.37
CA ALA A 161 9.39 8.30 1.01
C ALA A 161 10.64 7.93 0.20
N ALA A 162 10.52 7.82 -1.12
CA ALA A 162 11.65 7.51 -1.99
C ALA A 162 12.77 8.56 -1.95
N THR A 163 12.48 9.84 -1.71
CA THR A 163 13.52 10.88 -1.63
C THR A 163 14.39 10.77 -0.39
N ILE A 164 13.93 10.03 0.62
CA ILE A 164 14.64 9.79 1.89
C ILE A 164 15.06 8.32 2.07
N GLY A 165 15.06 7.52 1.00
CA GLY A 165 15.56 6.14 1.04
C GLY A 165 14.56 5.09 1.56
N LEU A 166 13.28 5.45 1.66
CA LEU A 166 12.20 4.51 1.98
C LEU A 166 11.60 3.92 0.70
N THR A 167 11.26 2.64 0.74
CA THR A 167 10.53 1.92 -0.29
C THR A 167 9.07 1.75 0.12
N TRP A 168 8.15 1.84 -0.85
CA TRP A 168 6.73 1.56 -0.65
C TRP A 168 6.45 0.10 -0.98
N ALA A 169 6.00 -0.68 0.00
CA ALA A 169 5.82 -2.14 -0.15
C ALA A 169 4.50 -2.53 -0.84
N ALA A 170 3.72 -1.55 -1.32
CA ALA A 170 2.44 -1.80 -1.93
C ALA A 170 2.58 -2.55 -3.26
N ASP A 171 1.82 -3.64 -3.39
CA ASP A 171 1.62 -4.26 -4.69
C ASP A 171 0.88 -3.27 -5.60
N GLN A 172 1.48 -2.93 -6.74
CA GLN A 172 0.92 -1.89 -7.63
C GLN A 172 -0.34 -2.35 -8.40
N LYS A 173 -0.66 -3.65 -8.36
CA LYS A 173 -1.85 -4.24 -8.98
C LYS A 173 -2.98 -4.42 -7.97
N THR A 174 -2.68 -4.93 -6.78
CA THR A 174 -3.69 -5.25 -5.76
C THR A 174 -3.80 -4.21 -4.66
N PHE A 175 -2.82 -3.31 -4.56
CA PHE A 175 -2.67 -2.34 -3.47
C PHE A 175 -2.61 -2.95 -2.07
N SER A 176 -2.33 -4.26 -2.01
CA SER A 176 -2.00 -4.94 -0.76
C SER A 176 -0.78 -4.26 -0.13
N GLN A 177 -0.82 -4.03 1.19
CA GLN A 177 0.23 -3.35 1.95
C GLN A 177 0.42 -1.85 1.57
N GLN A 178 -0.63 -1.16 1.13
CA GLN A 178 -0.56 0.28 0.82
C GLN A 178 -0.06 1.16 1.98
N SER A 179 -0.27 0.75 3.23
CA SER A 179 0.22 1.44 4.42
C SER A 179 1.71 1.31 4.65
N ARG A 180 2.37 0.35 4.00
CA ARG A 180 3.66 -0.17 4.43
C ARG A 180 4.85 0.49 3.75
N PHE A 181 5.79 0.91 4.58
CA PHE A 181 7.05 1.52 4.17
C PHE A 181 8.23 0.78 4.78
N GLU A 182 9.29 0.65 3.99
CA GLU A 182 10.48 -0.11 4.35
C GLU A 182 11.73 0.75 4.17
N LEU A 183 12.60 0.76 5.17
CA LEU A 183 13.90 1.44 5.06
C LEU A 183 14.88 0.57 4.30
N ARG A 184 15.31 1.03 3.13
CA ARG A 184 16.33 0.35 2.36
C ARG A 184 17.72 0.86 2.77
N PRO A 185 18.62 0.00 3.28
CA PRO A 185 19.97 0.43 3.63
C PRO A 185 20.71 1.00 2.41
N ALA A 186 21.56 2.01 2.63
CA ALA A 186 22.29 2.68 1.55
C ALA A 186 23.18 1.72 0.75
N TRP A 187 23.83 0.75 1.42
CA TRP A 187 24.64 -0.29 0.77
C TRP A 187 23.82 -1.23 -0.11
N ALA A 188 22.50 -1.30 0.08
CA ALA A 188 21.60 -2.17 -0.67
C ALA A 188 20.98 -1.52 -1.91
N LEU A 189 21.24 -0.22 -2.19
CA LEU A 189 20.55 0.54 -3.25
C LEU A 189 20.58 -0.12 -4.64
N ARG A 190 21.63 -0.88 -4.95
CA ARG A 190 21.82 -1.55 -6.26
C ARG A 190 21.62 -3.07 -6.20
N MET A 191 21.26 -3.61 -5.04
CA MET A 191 21.01 -5.04 -4.88
C MET A 191 19.58 -5.40 -5.32
N SER A 192 19.32 -6.67 -5.59
CA SER A 192 17.97 -7.22 -5.57
C SER A 192 17.45 -7.35 -4.13
N ASP A 193 16.15 -7.53 -3.96
CA ASP A 193 15.56 -7.74 -2.62
C ASP A 193 16.12 -9.00 -1.95
N ASN A 194 16.36 -10.07 -2.73
CA ASN A 194 16.93 -11.31 -2.21
C ASN A 194 18.38 -11.15 -1.74
N GLU A 195 19.21 -10.43 -2.51
CA GLU A 195 20.59 -10.11 -2.11
C GLU A 195 20.63 -9.25 -0.85
N MET A 196 19.76 -8.23 -0.78
CA MET A 196 19.63 -7.38 0.39
C MET A 196 19.22 -8.18 1.62
N LEU A 197 18.20 -9.04 1.53
CA LEU A 197 17.75 -9.86 2.65
C LEU A 197 18.83 -10.84 3.13
N ASN A 198 19.59 -11.43 2.21
CA ASN A 198 20.71 -12.31 2.55
C ASN A 198 21.83 -11.55 3.28
N GLU A 199 22.15 -10.33 2.85
CA GLU A 199 23.16 -9.51 3.52
C GLU A 199 22.67 -8.99 4.89
N LEU A 200 21.39 -8.61 5.01
CA LEU A 200 20.78 -8.28 6.31
C LEU A 200 20.83 -9.45 7.27
N LYS A 201 20.55 -10.67 6.78
CA LYS A 201 20.68 -11.90 7.56
C LYS A 201 22.13 -12.10 8.01
N ARG A 202 23.10 -12.04 7.09
CA ARG A 202 24.53 -12.21 7.40
C ARG A 202 24.99 -11.20 8.46
N ARG A 203 24.58 -9.94 8.35
CA ARG A 203 24.90 -8.88 9.34
C ARG A 203 24.29 -9.17 10.69
N LYS A 204 23.01 -9.59 10.73
CA LYS A 204 22.33 -9.98 11.98
C LYS A 204 23.03 -11.16 12.65
N ASP A 205 23.37 -12.19 11.89
CA ASP A 205 24.05 -13.39 12.38
C ASP A 205 25.47 -13.08 12.89
N ALA A 206 26.14 -12.09 12.30
CA ALA A 206 27.44 -11.58 12.72
C ALA A 206 27.39 -10.47 13.80
N ASN A 207 26.19 -10.14 14.32
CA ASN A 207 25.95 -9.03 15.25
C ASN A 207 26.54 -7.68 14.78
N LEU A 208 26.47 -7.43 13.47
CA LEU A 208 26.90 -6.19 12.84
C LEU A 208 25.73 -5.21 12.77
N ASN A 209 26.04 -3.92 12.74
CA ASN A 209 25.06 -2.88 12.47
C ASN A 209 24.45 -3.08 11.05
N LEU A 210 23.12 -3.20 10.99
CA LEU A 210 22.37 -3.49 9.77
C LEU A 210 22.50 -2.37 8.72
N LEU A 211 22.70 -1.12 9.15
CA LEU A 211 22.73 0.06 8.27
C LEU A 211 24.12 0.62 8.01
N ALA A 212 25.16 0.13 8.69
CA ALA A 212 26.52 0.65 8.54
C ALA A 212 27.01 0.54 7.08
N ILE A 213 27.59 1.63 6.58
CA ILE A 213 28.31 1.67 5.30
C ILE A 213 29.72 1.16 5.60
N SER A 214 30.07 0.00 5.04
CA SER A 214 31.40 -0.61 5.13
C SER A 214 32.40 0.08 4.22
#